data_AF-A0A6M5YW63-F1
#
_entry.id   AF-A0A6M5YW63-F1
#
_cell.length_a   1.000
_cell.length_b   1.000
_cell.length_c   1.000
_cell.angle_alpha   90.00
_cell.angle_beta   90.00
_cell.angle_gamma   90.00
#
_symmetry.space_group_name_H-M   'P 1'
#
loop_
_entity.id
_entity.type
_entity.pdbx_description
1 polymer ?
#
loop_
_entity_poly.entity_id
_entity_poly.type
_entity_poly.pdbx_seq_one_letter_code
_entity_poly.pdbx_strand_id
1 'polypeptide(L)'
;MSSVRTAFLITRASLTTYDSRPPVVSEEVHYQPLEEGGEGPLCVPEVILRDREAANRERSRRERAVRELLNPFWFGWGTPDDLTSLSAEEFRTRVRGLALSPPPPEPDNDGDNANWTGWWDRESPHWTADQRAAVWDLLDKVRLYEVVEVELE
;
A
#
# COMPACT_ATOMS: atom_id res chain seq x y z
N MET A 1 -27.64 -24.34 -22.57
CA MET A 1 -26.66 -24.40 -21.46
C MET A 1 -25.69 -23.25 -21.70
N SER A 2 -25.79 -22.15 -20.94
CA SER A 2 -24.77 -21.10 -21.01
C SER A 2 -23.50 -21.66 -20.38
N SER A 3 -22.36 -21.55 -21.07
CA SER A 3 -21.08 -21.97 -20.52
C SER A 3 -20.55 -20.83 -19.67
N VAL A 4 -20.57 -20.99 -18.36
CA VAL A 4 -19.91 -20.07 -17.43
C VAL A 4 -18.44 -19.93 -17.83
N ARG A 5 -17.96 -18.69 -17.91
CA ARG A 5 -16.56 -18.38 -18.25
C ARG A 5 -15.88 -17.74 -17.04
N THR A 6 -14.82 -18.37 -16.54
CA THR A 6 -13.98 -17.78 -15.48
C THR A 6 -13.21 -16.57 -16.02
N ALA A 7 -13.15 -15.53 -15.20
CA ALA A 7 -12.29 -14.36 -15.40
C ALA A 7 -11.69 -13.91 -14.06
N PHE A 8 -10.75 -12.96 -14.14
CA PHE A 8 -9.96 -12.46 -13.02
C PHE A 8 -10.11 -10.94 -12.96
N LEU A 9 -10.77 -10.47 -11.91
CA LEU A 9 -11.00 -9.07 -11.63
C LEU A 9 -9.87 -8.51 -10.77
N ILE A 10 -9.23 -7.46 -11.24
CA ILE A 10 -8.33 -6.67 -10.41
C ILE A 10 -9.17 -5.65 -9.65
N THR A 11 -9.09 -5.71 -8.34
CA THR A 11 -9.71 -4.73 -7.44
C THR A 11 -8.64 -3.88 -6.78
N ARG A 12 -8.98 -2.64 -6.48
CA ARG A 12 -8.19 -1.75 -5.63
C ARG A 12 -8.91 -1.53 -4.32
N ALA A 13 -8.18 -1.56 -3.21
CA ALA A 13 -8.75 -1.20 -1.92
C ALA A 13 -9.09 0.30 -1.91
N SER A 14 -10.35 0.66 -1.65
CA SER A 14 -10.72 2.01 -1.21
C SER A 14 -10.18 2.16 0.22
N LEU A 15 -9.07 2.88 0.33
CA LEU A 15 -8.43 3.15 1.59
C LEU A 15 -8.78 4.59 1.94
N THR A 16 -9.40 4.79 3.10
CA THR A 16 -9.42 6.12 3.73
C THR A 16 -8.06 6.38 4.35
N THR A 17 -7.31 7.30 3.76
CA THR A 17 -6.21 7.96 4.47
C THR A 17 -6.81 8.73 5.64
N TYR A 18 -6.34 8.48 6.86
CA TYR A 18 -6.70 9.28 8.03
C TYR A 18 -6.14 10.71 7.92
N ASP A 19 -5.13 10.93 7.07
CA ASP A 19 -4.66 12.26 6.75
C ASP A 19 -5.65 12.95 5.79
N SER A 20 -6.15 14.11 6.22
CA SER A 20 -7.09 14.96 5.49
C SER A 20 -6.46 15.63 4.27
N ARG A 21 -5.16 15.41 4.04
CA ARG A 21 -4.48 15.82 2.82
C ARG A 21 -4.64 14.70 1.80
N PRO A 22 -5.51 14.85 0.79
CA PRO A 22 -5.45 13.92 -0.33
C PRO A 22 -4.01 13.96 -0.85
N PRO A 23 -3.35 12.80 -1.03
CA PRO A 23 -2.09 12.81 -1.74
C PRO A 23 -2.32 13.56 -3.06
N VAL A 24 -1.37 14.39 -3.46
CA VAL A 24 -1.37 14.95 -4.82
C VAL A 24 -1.02 13.78 -5.75
N VAL A 25 -1.97 12.87 -5.91
CA VAL A 25 -1.88 11.76 -6.83
C VAL A 25 -2.18 12.30 -8.21
N SER A 26 -1.46 11.80 -9.22
CA SER A 26 -1.78 12.14 -10.61
C SER A 26 -3.25 11.82 -10.92
N GLU A 27 -3.83 12.50 -11.91
CA GLU A 27 -5.21 12.24 -12.37
C GLU A 27 -5.46 10.76 -12.76
N GLU A 28 -4.39 9.96 -12.91
CA GLU A 28 -4.45 8.54 -13.22
C GLU A 28 -4.70 7.64 -12.01
N VAL A 29 -4.64 8.16 -10.77
CA VAL A 29 -4.93 7.40 -9.55
C VAL A 29 -6.28 7.87 -8.97
N HIS A 30 -7.34 7.15 -9.32
CA HIS A 30 -8.72 7.47 -8.93
C HIS A 30 -8.96 7.24 -7.43
N TYR A 31 -8.53 8.12 -6.54
CA TYR A 31 -8.84 7.99 -5.12
C TYR A 31 -10.37 8.11 -4.87
N GLN A 32 -10.99 7.04 -4.35
CA GLN A 32 -12.37 7.08 -3.85
C GLN A 32 -12.30 7.01 -2.32
N PRO A 33 -12.52 8.12 -1.59
CA PRO A 33 -12.67 8.07 -0.14
C PRO A 33 -13.91 7.26 0.22
N LEU A 34 -13.85 6.49 1.33
CA LEU A 34 -15.05 5.86 1.89
C LEU A 34 -16.02 6.97 2.30
N GLU A 35 -17.30 6.81 1.98
CA GLU A 35 -18.35 7.63 2.59
C GLU A 35 -18.40 7.30 4.09
N GLU A 36 -18.47 8.33 4.95
CA GLU A 36 -18.63 8.15 6.40
C GLU A 36 -19.83 7.24 6.70
N GLY A 37 -19.58 6.04 7.24
CA GLY A 37 -20.61 5.09 7.67
C GLY A 37 -20.73 3.78 6.88
N GLY A 38 -19.90 3.54 5.86
CA GLY A 38 -19.88 2.28 5.10
C GLY A 38 -19.11 1.15 5.77
N GLU A 39 -19.72 -0.04 5.90
CA GLU A 39 -19.04 -1.26 6.34
C GLU A 39 -18.00 -1.72 5.30
N GLY A 40 -16.71 -1.67 5.69
CA GLY A 40 -15.60 -2.33 5.00
C GLY A 40 -15.00 -1.54 3.82
N PRO A 41 -13.78 -1.91 3.39
CA PRO A 41 -13.15 -1.28 2.23
C PRO A 41 -14.01 -1.55 0.99
N LEU A 42 -14.46 -0.49 0.32
CA LEU A 42 -15.04 -0.60 -1.01
C LEU A 42 -13.94 -1.08 -1.96
N CYS A 43 -14.02 -2.32 -2.44
CA CYS A 43 -13.14 -2.80 -3.50
C CYS A 43 -13.61 -2.21 -4.83
N VAL A 44 -12.83 -1.30 -5.41
CA VAL A 44 -13.15 -0.70 -6.71
C VAL A 44 -12.68 -1.63 -7.82
N PRO A 45 -13.58 -2.14 -8.69
CA PRO A 45 -13.20 -2.92 -9.85
C PRO A 45 -12.44 -2.05 -10.85
N GLU A 46 -11.23 -2.46 -11.24
CA GLU A 46 -10.37 -1.68 -12.12
C GLU A 46 -10.28 -2.27 -13.53
N VAL A 47 -10.13 -3.61 -13.62
CA VAL A 47 -10.00 -4.32 -14.90
C VAL A 47 -10.35 -5.79 -14.74
N ILE A 48 -10.91 -6.38 -15.78
CA ILE A 48 -11.18 -7.82 -15.86
C ILE A 48 -10.35 -8.46 -16.97
N LEU A 49 -9.70 -9.59 -16.66
CA LEU A 49 -8.84 -10.33 -17.58
C LEU A 49 -9.23 -11.80 -17.57
N ARG A 50 -9.11 -12.50 -18.70
CA ARG A 50 -9.46 -13.94 -18.80
C ARG A 50 -8.34 -14.88 -18.36
N ASP A 51 -7.14 -14.36 -18.17
CA ASP A 51 -5.95 -15.13 -17.83
C ASP A 51 -5.40 -14.69 -16.46
N ARG A 52 -5.17 -15.67 -15.58
CA ARG A 52 -4.73 -15.41 -14.20
C ARG A 52 -3.32 -14.82 -14.17
N GLU A 53 -2.43 -15.28 -15.04
CA GLU A 53 -1.06 -14.75 -15.08
C GLU A 53 -1.03 -13.31 -15.60
N ALA A 54 -1.82 -12.99 -16.63
CA ALA A 54 -2.00 -11.64 -17.13
C ALA A 54 -2.56 -10.72 -16.04
N ALA A 55 -3.56 -11.18 -15.27
CA ALA A 55 -4.10 -10.42 -14.14
C ALA A 55 -3.03 -10.14 -13.07
N ASN A 56 -2.21 -11.12 -12.72
CA ASN A 56 -1.13 -10.94 -11.75
C ASN A 56 -0.02 -9.99 -12.25
N ARG A 57 0.35 -10.06 -13.54
CA ARG A 57 1.31 -9.12 -14.15
C ARG A 57 0.76 -7.70 -14.12
N GLU A 58 -0.49 -7.51 -14.50
CA GLU A 58 -1.14 -6.19 -14.51
C GLU A 58 -1.31 -5.63 -13.09
N ARG A 59 -1.73 -6.45 -12.13
CA ARG A 59 -1.77 -6.12 -10.70
C ARG A 59 -0.41 -5.64 -10.21
N SER A 60 0.66 -6.39 -10.51
CA SER A 60 2.02 -6.05 -10.05
C SER A 60 2.55 -4.78 -10.73
N ARG A 61 2.21 -4.55 -12.00
CA ARG A 61 2.55 -3.31 -12.73
C ARG A 61 1.88 -2.09 -12.08
N ARG A 62 0.58 -2.18 -11.80
CA ARG A 62 -0.20 -1.12 -11.15
C ARG A 62 0.28 -0.84 -9.73
N GLU A 63 0.55 -1.89 -8.96
CA GLU A 63 1.06 -1.75 -7.61
C GLU A 63 2.42 -1.03 -7.60
N ARG A 64 3.34 -1.40 -8.50
CA ARG A 64 4.63 -0.70 -8.64
C ARG A 64 4.45 0.78 -8.95
N ALA A 65 3.59 1.12 -9.91
CA ALA A 65 3.34 2.52 -10.28
C ALA A 65 2.80 3.34 -9.10
N VAL A 66 1.93 2.76 -8.27
CA VAL A 66 1.40 3.45 -7.08
C VAL A 66 2.46 3.57 -5.98
N ARG A 67 3.28 2.55 -5.76
CA ARG A 67 4.38 2.57 -4.77
C ARG A 67 5.42 3.65 -5.04
N GLU A 68 5.54 4.13 -6.28
CA GLU A 68 6.41 5.26 -6.64
C GLU A 68 5.88 6.62 -6.19
N LEU A 69 4.56 6.73 -5.99
CA LEU A 69 3.88 8.00 -5.73
C LEU A 69 3.43 8.17 -4.28
N LEU A 70 3.20 7.06 -3.57
CA LEU A 70 2.57 7.08 -2.25
C LEU A 70 3.56 6.81 -1.12
N ASN A 71 3.22 7.36 0.04
CA ASN A 71 3.83 7.01 1.30
C ASN A 71 3.14 5.75 1.85
N PRO A 72 3.87 4.63 2.07
CA PRO A 72 3.26 3.41 2.55
C PRO A 72 2.69 3.53 3.97
N PHE A 73 3.18 4.48 4.77
CA PHE A 73 2.74 4.68 6.15
C PHE A 73 1.38 5.39 6.24
N TRP A 74 0.79 5.82 5.12
CA TRP A 74 -0.60 6.27 5.06
C TRP A 74 -1.63 5.15 5.16
N PHE A 75 -1.22 3.88 5.01
CA PHE A 75 -2.12 2.73 4.95
C PHE A 75 -2.34 2.00 6.29
N GLY A 76 -1.98 2.65 7.40
CA GLY A 76 -2.16 2.16 8.76
C GLY A 76 -2.25 3.33 9.73
N TRP A 77 -2.15 3.10 11.04
CA TRP A 77 -2.20 4.17 12.04
C TRP A 77 -0.88 4.95 12.16
N GLY A 78 -0.09 5.01 11.08
CA GLY A 78 1.21 5.67 11.03
C GLY A 78 2.35 4.88 11.67
N THR A 79 2.10 3.64 12.12
CA THR A 79 3.09 2.77 12.75
C THR A 79 3.35 1.50 11.91
N PRO A 80 4.57 0.91 11.96
CA PRO A 80 4.90 -0.23 11.11
C PRO A 80 4.18 -1.53 11.48
N ASP A 81 3.77 -1.71 12.73
CA ASP A 81 3.12 -2.94 13.23
C ASP A 81 1.79 -3.25 12.53
N ASP A 82 1.07 -2.22 12.06
CA ASP A 82 -0.11 -2.39 11.21
C ASP A 82 0.23 -2.86 9.79
N LEU A 83 1.44 -2.53 9.33
CA LEU A 83 1.85 -2.60 7.93
C LEU A 83 2.81 -3.76 7.64
N THR A 84 3.44 -4.31 8.67
CA THR A 84 4.38 -5.42 8.58
C THR A 84 4.11 -6.50 9.62
N SER A 85 4.45 -7.74 9.30
CA SER A 85 4.51 -8.87 10.25
C SER A 85 5.78 -8.88 11.11
N LEU A 86 6.78 -8.04 10.79
CA LEU A 86 8.00 -7.90 11.56
C LEU A 86 7.75 -7.20 12.91
N SER A 87 8.56 -7.52 13.92
CA SER A 87 8.60 -6.71 15.15
C SER A 87 9.16 -5.31 14.86
N ALA A 88 8.84 -4.33 15.70
CA ALA A 88 9.35 -2.96 15.54
C ALA A 88 10.90 -2.91 15.51
N GLU A 89 11.56 -3.70 16.34
CA GLU A 89 13.02 -3.80 16.38
C GLU A 89 13.60 -4.44 15.11
N GLU A 90 12.99 -5.52 14.62
CA GLU A 90 13.43 -6.17 13.38
C GLU A 90 13.21 -5.23 12.19
N PHE A 91 12.05 -4.59 12.09
CA PHE A 91 11.75 -3.63 11.03
C PHE A 91 12.80 -2.50 10.99
N ARG A 92 13.10 -1.87 12.13
CA ARG A 92 14.15 -0.85 12.23
C ARG A 92 15.52 -1.36 11.81
N THR A 93 15.86 -2.59 12.21
CA THR A 93 17.14 -3.21 11.85
C THR A 93 17.23 -3.45 10.35
N ARG A 94 16.15 -3.91 9.71
CA ARG A 94 16.08 -4.08 8.25
C ARG A 94 16.20 -2.74 7.52
N VAL A 95 15.51 -1.70 7.99
CA VAL A 95 15.63 -0.32 7.44
C VAL A 95 17.08 0.18 7.52
N ARG A 96 17.77 -0.01 8.65
CA ARG A 96 19.22 0.29 8.77
C ARG A 96 20.07 -0.50 7.78
N GLY A 97 19.70 -1.76 7.53
CA GLY A 97 20.34 -2.61 6.53
C GLY A 97 20.22 -2.08 5.09
N LEU A 98 19.25 -1.21 4.80
CA LEU A 98 19.10 -0.50 3.52
C LEU A 98 19.95 0.78 3.44
N ALA A 99 20.85 0.97 4.41
CA ALA A 99 21.61 2.22 4.63
C ALA A 99 20.72 3.44 4.88
N LEU A 100 19.53 3.24 5.45
CA LEU A 100 18.60 4.30 5.85
C LEU A 100 18.61 4.48 7.36
N SER A 101 18.53 5.72 7.83
CA SER A 101 18.36 6.00 9.26
C SER A 101 16.87 6.04 9.60
N PRO A 102 16.33 5.07 10.36
CA PRO A 102 14.92 5.10 10.78
C PRO A 102 14.66 6.33 11.67
N PRO A 103 13.41 6.83 11.76
CA PRO A 103 13.09 7.95 12.63
C PRO A 103 13.46 7.61 14.07
N PRO A 104 13.88 8.59 14.89
CA PRO A 104 14.03 8.37 16.32
C PRO A 104 12.65 8.10 16.96
N PRO A 105 12.60 7.37 18.09
CA PRO A 105 11.39 7.32 18.90
C PRO A 105 11.03 8.72 19.40
N GLU A 106 9.74 9.01 19.54
CA GLU A 106 9.28 10.30 20.08
C GLU A 106 9.50 10.36 21.60
N PRO A 107 10.01 11.48 22.14
CA PRO A 107 10.41 11.58 23.54
C PRO A 107 9.23 11.56 24.53
N ASP A 108 8.02 11.90 24.10
CA ASP A 108 6.84 12.10 24.97
C ASP A 108 5.78 11.00 24.86
N ASN A 109 6.07 9.92 24.14
CA ASN A 109 5.19 8.75 24.05
C ASN A 109 5.80 7.57 24.83
N ASP A 110 5.03 6.97 25.74
CA ASP A 110 5.42 5.78 26.53
C ASP A 110 5.61 4.50 25.67
N GLY A 111 5.68 4.63 24.34
CA GLY A 111 5.86 3.55 23.36
C GLY A 111 6.78 3.95 22.22
N ASP A 112 7.18 2.99 21.39
CA ASP A 112 8.10 3.16 20.26
C ASP A 112 7.47 3.91 19.05
N ASN A 113 6.67 4.93 19.35
CA ASN A 113 5.82 5.67 18.43
C ASN A 113 6.67 6.70 17.67
N ALA A 114 7.45 6.22 16.70
CA ALA A 114 8.23 7.07 15.82
C ALA A 114 7.36 7.60 14.67
N ASN A 115 7.55 8.85 14.27
CA ASN A 115 6.82 9.45 13.16
C ASN A 115 7.31 8.92 11.79
N TRP A 116 6.88 7.71 11.42
CA TRP A 116 7.26 7.04 10.18
C TRP A 116 6.69 7.73 8.94
N THR A 117 5.48 8.26 9.01
CA THR A 117 4.86 9.03 7.93
C THR A 117 5.71 10.25 7.58
N GLY A 118 6.02 11.09 8.57
CA GLY A 118 6.84 12.29 8.37
C GLY A 118 8.30 11.98 8.04
N TRP A 119 8.82 10.83 8.48
CA TRP A 119 10.12 10.33 8.05
C TRP A 119 10.14 10.00 6.57
N TRP A 120 9.17 9.23 6.08
CA TRP A 120 9.10 8.90 4.67
C TRP A 120 8.95 10.14 3.80
N ASP A 121 8.04 11.06 4.14
CA ASP A 121 7.78 12.27 3.34
C ASP A 121 9.03 13.16 3.22
N ARG A 122 9.85 13.23 4.28
CA ARG A 122 11.06 14.05 4.29
C ARG A 122 12.25 13.36 3.61
N GLU A 123 12.44 12.07 3.86
CA GLU A 123 13.66 11.36 3.48
C GLU A 123 13.55 10.67 2.11
N SER A 124 12.40 10.08 1.79
CA SER A 124 12.20 9.30 0.55
C SER A 124 12.44 10.04 -0.77
N PRO A 125 12.28 11.39 -0.88
CA PRO A 125 12.67 12.12 -2.08
C PRO A 125 14.17 12.04 -2.40
N HIS A 126 15.02 11.71 -1.42
CA HIS A 126 16.47 11.64 -1.55
C HIS A 126 17.01 10.22 -1.75
N TRP A 127 16.13 9.21 -1.69
CA TRP A 127 16.52 7.81 -1.83
C TRP A 127 16.53 7.34 -3.28
N THR A 128 17.27 6.28 -3.56
CA THR A 128 17.18 5.60 -4.86
C THR A 128 15.82 4.91 -5.00
N ALA A 129 15.42 4.61 -6.24
CA ALA A 129 14.22 3.82 -6.50
C ALA A 129 14.28 2.45 -5.78
N ASP A 130 15.45 1.81 -5.76
CA ASP A 130 15.67 0.52 -5.09
C ASP A 130 15.50 0.62 -3.57
N GLN A 131 15.96 1.71 -2.94
CA GLN A 131 15.78 1.92 -1.51
C GLN A 131 14.30 2.09 -1.15
N ARG A 132 13.55 2.90 -1.92
CA ARG A 132 12.10 3.06 -1.73
C ARG A 132 11.38 1.73 -1.92
N ALA A 133 11.70 1.00 -2.99
CA ALA A 133 11.12 -0.31 -3.26
C ALA A 133 11.43 -1.32 -2.13
N ALA A 134 12.66 -1.33 -1.63
CA ALA A 134 13.06 -2.23 -0.54
C ALA A 134 12.33 -1.93 0.77
N VAL A 135 12.04 -0.66 1.11
CA VAL A 135 11.21 -0.34 2.28
C VAL A 135 9.78 -0.83 2.07
N TRP A 136 9.21 -0.65 0.88
CA TRP A 136 7.90 -1.21 0.53
C TRP A 136 7.84 -2.73 0.69
N ASP A 137 8.91 -3.44 0.35
CA ASP A 137 8.99 -4.89 0.47
C ASP A 137 9.07 -5.37 1.94
N LEU A 138 9.39 -4.50 2.90
CA LEU A 138 9.30 -4.80 4.33
C LEU A 138 7.86 -4.71 4.87
N LEU A 139 6.92 -4.14 4.11
CA LEU A 139 5.54 -3.83 4.55
C LEU A 139 4.56 -4.83 3.93
N ASP A 140 4.71 -6.11 4.29
CA ASP A 140 4.02 -7.25 3.69
C ASP A 140 2.49 -7.28 3.87
N LYS A 141 1.95 -6.50 4.82
CA LYS A 141 0.51 -6.37 5.02
C LYS A 141 -0.12 -5.35 4.07
N VAL A 142 0.67 -4.48 3.43
CA VAL A 142 0.14 -3.45 2.52
C VAL A 142 -0.14 -4.06 1.14
N ARG A 143 -1.42 -4.26 0.84
CA ARG A 143 -1.91 -4.77 -0.45
C ARG A 143 -2.80 -3.72 -1.10
N LEU A 144 -2.30 -3.11 -2.18
CA LEU A 144 -3.02 -2.03 -2.87
C LEU A 144 -4.00 -2.59 -3.90
N TYR A 145 -3.63 -3.71 -4.52
CA TYR A 145 -4.43 -4.39 -5.52
C TYR A 145 -4.56 -5.88 -5.22
N GLU A 146 -5.73 -6.43 -5.51
CA GLU A 146 -6.03 -7.85 -5.40
C GLU A 146 -6.52 -8.40 -6.74
N VAL A 147 -6.30 -9.70 -6.98
CA VAL A 147 -6.85 -10.43 -8.12
C VAL A 147 -7.88 -11.41 -7.58
N VAL A 148 -9.15 -11.17 -7.90
CA VAL A 148 -10.28 -12.00 -7.49
C VAL A 148 -10.78 -12.80 -8.69
N GLU A 149 -11.10 -14.08 -8.49
CA GLU A 149 -11.73 -14.90 -9.52
C GLU A 149 -13.23 -14.62 -9.56
N VAL A 150 -13.78 -14.44 -10.76
CA VAL A 150 -15.20 -14.15 -10.98
C VAL A 150 -15.75 -15.01 -12.12
N GLU A 151 -17.03 -15.33 -12.03
CA GLU A 151 -17.78 -16.03 -13.07
C GLU A 151 -18.49 -15.03 -13.98
N LEU A 152 -18.40 -15.22 -15.29
CA LEU A 152 -19.09 -14.44 -16.30
C LEU A 152 -20.21 -15.28 -16.93
N GLU A 153 -21.41 -14.71 -16.98
CA GLU A 153 -22.60 -15.26 -17.65
C GLU A 153 -22.67 -14.92 -19.14
#